data_AF-A0A194RI90-F1
#
_entry.id   AF-A0A194RI90-F1
#
_cell.length_a   1.000
_cell.length_b   1.000
_cell.length_c   1.000
_cell.angle_alpha   90.00
_cell.angle_beta   90.00
_cell.angle_gamma   90.00
#
_symmetry.space_group_name_H-M   'P 1'
#
loop_
_entity.id
_entity.type
_entity.pdbx_description
1 polymer ?
#
loop_
_entity_poly.entity_id
_entity_poly.type
_entity_poly.pdbx_seq_one_letter_code
_entity_poly.pdbx_strand_id
1 'polypeptide(L)' 'MGCQLGKLAASERRGAGACAGPAVADAPPPATDPRLPLTAKQKYSMLASWKGISRAMEKTGICMFIK' A
#
# COMPACT_ATOMS: atom_id res chain seq x y z
N MET A 1 3.75 -0.95 -29.57
CA MET A 1 3.21 -2.33 -29.44
C MET A 1 3.24 -2.72 -27.97
N GLY A 2 2.27 -2.24 -27.17
CA GLY A 2 2.34 -2.21 -25.70
C GLY A 2 1.42 -3.20 -24.97
N CYS A 3 1.53 -4.51 -25.26
CA CYS A 3 0.59 -5.51 -24.71
C CYS A 3 1.23 -6.65 -23.90
N GLN A 4 2.51 -6.60 -23.52
CA GLN A 4 3.16 -7.73 -22.83
C GLN A 4 3.06 -7.69 -21.30
N LEU A 5 2.94 -6.51 -20.67
CA LEU A 5 2.92 -6.41 -19.20
C LEU A 5 1.61 -6.90 -18.56
N GLY A 6 0.47 -6.78 -19.24
CA GLY A 6 -0.82 -7.25 -18.72
C GLY A 6 -0.95 -8.77 -18.61
N LYS A 7 -0.22 -9.54 -19.43
CA LYS A 7 -0.28 -11.01 -19.42
C LYS A 7 0.47 -11.63 -18.23
N LEU A 8 1.53 -10.99 -17.74
CA LEU A 8 2.30 -11.49 -16.60
C LEU A 8 1.52 -11.31 -15.29
N ALA A 9 0.86 -10.16 -15.09
CA ALA A 9 0.00 -9.91 -13.93
C ALA A 9 -1.24 -10.82 -13.89
N ALA A 10 -1.70 -11.33 -15.03
CA ALA A 10 -2.79 -12.30 -15.11
C ALA A 10 -2.34 -13.75 -14.86
N SER A 11 -1.02 -14.03 -14.91
CA SER A 11 -0.46 -15.36 -14.72
C SER A 11 -0.19 -15.69 -13.25
N GLU A 12 0.14 -14.69 -12.40
CA GLU A 12 0.30 -14.92 -10.95
C GLU A 12 -1.02 -15.29 -10.25
N ARG A 13 -2.17 -14.84 -10.79
CA ARG A 13 -3.49 -15.10 -10.18
C ARG A 13 -4.07 -16.50 -10.41
N ARG A 14 -3.40 -17.38 -11.16
CA ARG A 14 -3.88 -18.74 -11.45
C ARG A 14 -3.12 -19.85 -10.72
N GLY A 15 -2.16 -19.50 -9.86
CA GLY A 15 -1.22 -20.45 -9.25
C GLY A 15 -1.40 -20.74 -7.76
N ALA A 16 -2.52 -20.38 -7.12
CA ALA A 16 -2.74 -20.74 -5.72
C ALA A 16 -4.23 -20.92 -5.41
N GLY A 17 -4.60 -22.13 -4.98
CA GLY A 17 -5.81 -22.39 -4.20
C GLY A 17 -7.03 -22.82 -4.99
N ALA A 18 -7.30 -24.12 -4.93
CA ALA A 18 -8.59 -24.72 -5.28
C ALA A 18 -9.75 -24.13 -4.44
N CYS A 19 -10.97 -24.38 -4.93
CA CYS A 19 -12.29 -24.14 -4.30
C CYS A 19 -12.95 -22.78 -4.59
N ALA A 20 -13.64 -22.71 -5.73
CA ALA A 20 -14.69 -21.73 -5.98
C ALA A 20 -15.94 -22.06 -5.14
N GLY A 21 -16.17 -21.27 -4.09
CA GLY A 21 -17.47 -21.10 -3.44
C GLY A 21 -17.81 -19.60 -3.40
N PRO A 22 -19.10 -19.20 -3.47
CA PRO A 22 -19.47 -17.79 -3.52
C PRO A 22 -19.57 -17.21 -2.11
N ALA A 23 -18.52 -16.57 -1.62
CA ALA A 23 -18.55 -15.66 -0.47
C ALA A 23 -17.19 -14.96 -0.33
N VAL A 24 -17.17 -13.82 0.35
CA VAL A 24 -15.98 -13.05 0.78
C VAL A 24 -15.41 -12.06 -0.25
N ALA A 25 -16.26 -11.14 -0.73
CA ALA A 25 -15.81 -9.91 -1.37
C ALA A 25 -15.70 -8.71 -0.39
N ASP A 26 -15.83 -8.91 0.93
CA ASP A 26 -15.93 -7.81 1.91
C ASP A 26 -15.08 -7.97 3.18
N ALA A 27 -14.22 -9.00 3.25
CA ALA A 27 -13.30 -9.10 4.39
C ALA A 27 -12.13 -8.12 4.19
N PRO A 28 -11.83 -7.23 5.16
CA PRO A 28 -10.62 -6.43 5.10
C PRO A 28 -9.40 -7.35 5.00
N PRO A 29 -8.35 -6.95 4.28
CA PRO A 29 -7.13 -7.75 4.18
C PRO A 29 -6.60 -8.06 5.58
N PRO A 30 -5.98 -9.24 5.79
CA PRO A 30 -5.41 -9.61 7.07
C PRO A 30 -4.41 -8.55 7.53
N ALA A 31 -4.34 -8.32 8.84
CA ALA A 31 -3.41 -7.36 9.41
C ALA A 31 -1.97 -7.77 9.10
N THR A 32 -1.23 -6.89 8.41
CA THR A 32 0.18 -7.10 8.10
C THR A 32 1.03 -6.83 9.35
N ASP A 33 2.02 -7.68 9.64
CA ASP A 33 2.96 -7.44 10.73
C ASP A 33 3.71 -6.11 10.51
N PRO A 34 3.63 -5.15 11.44
CA PRO A 34 4.25 -3.82 11.29
C PRO A 34 5.79 -3.85 11.25
N ARG A 35 6.42 -4.96 11.63
CA ARG A 35 7.88 -5.11 11.55
C ARG A 35 8.36 -5.43 10.13
N LEU A 36 7.44 -5.80 9.24
CA LEU A 36 7.80 -6.08 7.86
C LEU A 36 8.28 -4.80 7.16
N PRO A 37 9.25 -4.92 6.23
CA PRO A 37 9.70 -3.78 5.46
C PRO A 37 8.54 -3.08 4.74
N LEU A 38 8.60 -1.74 4.68
CA LEU A 38 7.59 -0.96 3.97
C LEU A 38 7.50 -1.37 2.50
N THR A 39 6.26 -1.57 2.03
CA THR A 39 5.95 -1.81 0.62
C THR A 39 6.26 -0.58 -0.24
N ALA A 40 6.42 -0.76 -1.55
CA ALA A 40 6.67 0.34 -2.48
C ALA A 40 5.57 1.41 -2.43
N LYS A 41 4.30 1.00 -2.32
CA LYS A 41 3.14 1.90 -2.20
C LYS A 41 3.22 2.73 -0.91
N GLN A 42 3.58 2.11 0.21
CA GLN A 42 3.73 2.80 1.49
C GLN A 42 4.86 3.83 1.44
N LYS A 43 6.03 3.45 0.92
CA LYS A 43 7.17 4.37 0.75
C LYS A 43 6.81 5.57 -0.12
N TYR A 44 6.14 5.34 -1.26
CA TYR A 44 5.68 6.42 -2.13
C TYR A 44 4.71 7.36 -1.41
N SER A 45 3.71 6.82 -0.72
CA SER A 45 2.72 7.61 0.01
C SER A 45 3.38 8.49 1.08
N MET A 46 4.36 7.95 1.82
CA MET A 46 5.12 8.71 2.80
C MET A 46 5.87 9.87 2.15
N LEU A 47 6.65 9.61 1.09
CA LEU A 47 7.43 10.65 0.41
C LEU A 47 6.53 11.74 -0.23
N ALA A 48 5.41 11.34 -0.84
CA ALA A 48 4.47 12.26 -1.44
C ALA A 48 3.85 13.21 -0.41
N SER A 49 3.44 12.69 0.74
CA SER A 49 2.88 13.50 1.84
C SER A 49 3.94 14.36 2.56
N TRP A 50 5.20 13.90 2.58
CA TRP A 50 6.28 14.55 3.30
C TRP A 50 6.62 15.95 2.77
N LYS A 51 6.49 16.18 1.46
CA LYS A 51 6.85 17.46 0.83
C LYS A 51 6.13 18.67 1.44
N GLY A 52 4.88 18.49 1.89
CA GLY A 52 4.11 19.54 2.55
C GLY A 52 4.59 19.77 3.98
N ILE A 53 4.77 18.69 4.73
CA ILE A 53 5.24 18.71 6.12
C ILE A 53 6.63 19.34 6.22
N SER A 54 7.55 18.96 5.32
CA SER A 54 8.93 19.45 5.34
C SER A 54 9.04 20.95 5.10
N ARG A 55 8.08 21.56 4.39
CA ARG A 55 8.05 23.01 4.12
C ARG A 55 7.58 23.83 5.30
N ALA A 56 6.79 23.24 6.18
CA ALA A 56 6.23 23.89 7.37
C ALA A 56 6.64 23.14 8.64
N MET A 57 7.92 22.73 8.71
CA MET A 57 8.42 21.81 9.73
C MET A 57 8.23 22.34 11.15
N GLU A 58 8.49 23.63 11.38
CA GLU A 58 8.31 24.28 12.70
C GLU A 58 6.86 24.25 13.16
N LYS A 59 5.94 24.81 12.36
CA LYS A 59 4.50 24.81 12.68
C LYS A 59 3.95 23.39 12.84
N THR A 60 4.36 22.47 11.98
CA THR A 60 3.92 21.07 12.06
C THR A 60 4.45 20.40 13.32
N GLY A 61 5.71 20.64 13.70
CA GLY A 61 6.31 20.15 14.93
C GLY A 61 5.55 20.65 16.15
N ILE A 62 5.27 21.95 16.23
CA ILE A 62 4.47 22.54 17.32
C ILE A 62 3.10 21.82 17.43
N CYS A 63 2.39 21.65 16.31
CA CYS A 63 1.12 20.92 16.30
C CYS A 63 1.26 19.46 16.75
N MET A 64 2.34 18.77 16.41
CA MET A 64 2.53 17.35 16.76
C MET A 64 2.96 17.13 18.21
N PHE A 65 3.71 18.07 18.80
CA PHE A 65 4.29 17.90 20.15
C PHE A 65 3.47 18.56 21.26
N ILE A 66 2.69 19.61 20.96
CA ILE A 66 2.02 20.42 21.99
C ILE A 66 0.50 20.17 22.04
N LYS A 67 -0.09 19.74 20.94
CA LYS A 67 -1.55 19.67 20.78
C LYS A 67 -2.04 18.24 20.66
#